data_AF-A0A925M6E8-F1
#
_entry.id   AF-A0A925M6E8-F1
#
_cell.length_a   1.000
_cell.length_b   1.000
_cell.length_c   1.000
_cell.angle_alpha   90.00
_cell.angle_beta   90.00
_cell.angle_gamma   90.00
#
_symmetry.space_group_name_H-M   'P 1'
#
loop_
_entity.id
_entity.type
_entity.pdbx_description
1 polymer ?
#
loop_
_entity_poly.entity_id
_entity_poly.type
_entity_poly.pdbx_seq_one_letter_code
_entity_poly.pdbx_strand_id
1 'polypeptide(L)'
;MDAIELLQRYQAGETDFRGANLCGVDLSGADLIGADLTGTDLRGANLVLAYLNRANLSKANLVGTRLSGANLSQADLINAKLRDADLHGAVLYGADLRGADITLATLLDANLISADLRSVNLGSANLRGACLRGANLRYEKRCYEGANLRGADLRNADLRGANLNGADLTKADLQCANLTETSLREANLTEANLMGAILQNSFLTDAVLVEADLSQADLTNAKLERANLTEATLKNVNLTEANLTQAILSKVNFAYAVMRRARLNRAELSRANLHHVDLTEATLIEAYLGRADLRNANLTNANLAKAELSSANLTGANLQGATLPDGSTYE
;
A
#
# COMPACT_ATOMS: atom_id res chain seq x y z
N MET A 1 -14.12 28.47 24.76
CA MET A 1 -14.76 27.63 25.78
C MET A 1 -13.66 26.82 26.42
N ASP A 2 -13.63 26.73 27.75
CA ASP A 2 -12.65 25.88 28.44
C ASP A 2 -13.16 24.43 28.59
N ALA A 3 -12.31 23.54 29.08
CA ALA A 3 -12.65 22.12 29.22
C ALA A 3 -13.77 21.88 30.26
N ILE A 4 -13.79 22.64 31.36
CA ILE A 4 -14.77 22.46 32.43
C ILE A 4 -16.15 22.83 31.91
N GLU A 5 -16.26 23.98 31.25
CA GLU A 5 -17.49 24.47 30.65
C GLU A 5 -18.04 23.46 29.63
N LEU A 6 -17.20 22.95 28.72
CA LEU A 6 -17.60 21.97 27.72
C LEU A 6 -18.12 20.68 28.37
N LEU A 7 -17.38 20.12 29.34
CA LEU A 7 -17.74 18.86 29.97
C LEU A 7 -19.02 18.98 30.81
N GLN A 8 -19.24 20.12 31.47
CA GLN A 8 -20.49 20.37 32.20
C GLN A 8 -21.69 20.46 31.26
N ARG A 9 -21.54 21.16 30.13
CA ARG A 9 -22.58 21.25 29.10
C ARG A 9 -22.91 19.87 28.51
N TYR A 10 -21.88 19.08 28.22
CA TYR A 10 -22.06 17.71 27.75
C TYR A 10 -22.77 16.81 28.77
N GLN A 11 -22.37 16.89 30.04
CA GLN A 11 -23.06 16.18 31.13
C GLN A 11 -24.52 16.61 31.33
N ALA A 12 -24.83 17.87 31.00
CA ALA A 12 -26.20 18.38 31.00
C ALA A 12 -27.03 17.93 29.77
N GLY A 13 -26.43 17.15 28.85
CA GLY A 13 -27.08 16.58 27.67
C GLY A 13 -26.88 17.39 26.39
N GLU A 14 -26.06 18.44 26.40
CA GLU A 14 -25.73 19.19 25.19
C GLU A 14 -24.70 18.44 24.35
N THR A 15 -25.00 18.19 23.08
CA THR A 15 -24.08 17.50 22.15
C THR A 15 -23.60 18.37 21.00
N ASP A 16 -24.17 19.57 20.83
CA ASP A 16 -23.81 20.49 19.75
C ASP A 16 -22.73 21.49 20.20
N PHE A 17 -21.51 21.27 19.75
CA PHE A 17 -20.36 22.14 20.01
C PHE A 17 -19.74 22.68 18.72
N ARG A 18 -20.53 22.74 17.63
CA ARG A 18 -20.03 23.10 16.30
C ARG A 18 -19.34 24.46 16.32
N GLY A 19 -18.18 24.52 15.65
CA GLY A 19 -17.40 25.75 15.52
C GLY A 19 -16.80 26.30 16.82
N ALA A 20 -16.91 25.58 17.94
CA ALA A 20 -16.32 26.01 19.20
C ALA A 20 -14.79 26.15 19.08
N ASN A 21 -14.25 27.19 19.74
CA ASN A 21 -12.81 27.33 19.93
C ASN A 21 -12.39 26.56 21.18
N LEU A 22 -11.66 25.48 20.95
CA LEU A 22 -11.10 24.52 21.90
C LEU A 22 -9.58 24.38 21.70
N CYS A 23 -8.93 25.43 21.20
CA CYS A 23 -7.49 25.42 20.96
C CYS A 23 -6.74 25.21 22.29
N GLY A 24 -5.88 24.21 22.35
CA GLY A 24 -5.02 23.91 23.51
C GLY A 24 -5.75 23.42 24.77
N VAL A 25 -7.05 23.11 24.70
CA VAL A 25 -7.79 22.62 25.88
C VAL A 25 -7.32 21.22 26.28
N ASP A 26 -7.42 20.91 27.57
CA ASP A 26 -7.19 19.55 28.08
C ASP A 26 -8.51 18.80 28.25
N LEU A 27 -8.75 17.86 27.35
CA LEU A 27 -9.89 16.94 27.30
C LEU A 27 -9.39 15.49 27.35
N SER A 28 -8.24 15.24 28.00
CA SER A 28 -7.72 13.89 28.17
C SER A 28 -8.72 13.02 28.94
N GLY A 29 -8.99 11.81 28.41
CA GLY A 29 -9.96 10.88 28.96
C GLY A 29 -11.43 11.35 28.91
N ALA A 30 -11.73 12.46 28.25
CA ALA A 30 -13.10 12.99 28.17
C ALA A 30 -14.05 12.01 27.47
N ASP A 31 -15.27 11.89 27.98
CA ASP A 31 -16.38 11.26 27.27
C ASP A 31 -17.08 12.30 26.40
N LEU A 32 -16.96 12.14 25.09
CA LEU A 32 -17.57 12.98 24.06
C LEU A 32 -18.18 12.12 22.95
N ILE A 33 -18.72 10.94 23.33
CA ILE A 33 -19.33 9.99 22.41
C ILE A 33 -20.51 10.65 21.67
N GLY A 34 -20.47 10.63 20.34
CA GLY A 34 -21.54 11.19 19.51
C GLY A 34 -21.65 12.72 19.55
N ALA A 35 -20.72 13.43 20.18
CA ALA A 35 -20.72 14.89 20.18
C ALA A 35 -20.53 15.45 18.76
N ASP A 36 -21.25 16.51 18.43
CA ASP A 36 -21.07 17.27 17.20
C ASP A 36 -20.02 18.37 17.41
N LEU A 37 -18.80 18.05 16.99
CA LEU A 37 -17.61 18.89 17.02
C LEU A 37 -17.29 19.42 15.60
N THR A 38 -18.28 19.48 14.71
CA THR A 38 -18.08 19.92 13.31
C THR A 38 -17.43 21.31 13.28
N GLY A 39 -16.33 21.43 12.53
CA GLY A 39 -15.65 22.71 12.32
C GLY A 39 -15.04 23.34 13.58
N THR A 40 -14.93 22.61 14.69
CA THR A 40 -14.26 23.09 15.90
C THR A 40 -12.78 23.36 15.68
N ASP A 41 -12.22 24.28 16.46
CA ASP A 41 -10.77 24.50 16.51
C ASP A 41 -10.18 23.78 17.71
N LEU A 42 -9.54 22.64 17.48
CA LEU A 42 -8.92 21.76 18.48
C LEU A 42 -7.39 21.75 18.38
N ARG A 43 -6.79 22.75 17.71
CA ARG A 43 -5.33 22.84 17.53
C ARG A 43 -4.59 22.70 18.84
N GLY A 44 -3.63 21.79 18.89
CA GLY A 44 -2.81 21.54 20.09
C GLY A 44 -3.58 21.07 21.32
N ALA A 45 -4.87 20.75 21.22
CA ALA A 45 -5.64 20.22 22.33
C ALA A 45 -5.10 18.85 22.78
N ASN A 46 -5.29 18.53 24.04
CA ASN A 46 -4.99 17.22 24.61
C ASN A 46 -6.27 16.37 24.65
N LEU A 47 -6.36 15.36 23.81
CA LEU A 47 -7.45 14.38 23.71
C LEU A 47 -6.95 12.95 23.92
N VAL A 48 -5.80 12.80 24.61
CA VAL A 48 -5.23 11.50 24.94
C VAL A 48 -6.27 10.65 25.68
N LEU A 49 -6.49 9.41 25.20
CA LEU A 49 -7.47 8.46 25.74
C LEU A 49 -8.93 8.96 25.77
N ALA A 50 -9.28 10.02 25.04
CA ALA A 50 -10.66 10.51 24.97
C ALA A 50 -11.58 9.52 24.24
N TYR A 51 -12.84 9.45 24.64
CA TYR A 51 -13.89 8.65 24.01
C TYR A 51 -14.67 9.52 23.01
N LEU A 52 -14.33 9.40 21.73
CA LEU A 52 -14.91 10.15 20.60
C LEU A 52 -15.65 9.22 19.63
N ASN A 53 -16.11 8.05 20.12
CA ASN A 53 -16.87 7.10 19.31
C ASN A 53 -18.07 7.80 18.66
N ARG A 54 -18.24 7.67 17.35
CA ARG A 54 -19.34 8.28 16.59
C ARG A 54 -19.44 9.80 16.69
N ALA A 55 -18.43 10.49 17.23
CA ALA A 55 -18.40 11.94 17.23
C ALA A 55 -18.29 12.47 15.80
N ASN A 56 -18.90 13.63 15.54
CA ASN A 56 -18.75 14.33 14.28
C ASN A 56 -17.65 15.38 14.40
N LEU A 57 -16.48 15.08 13.86
CA LEU A 57 -15.30 15.94 13.77
C LEU A 57 -15.10 16.44 12.34
N SER A 58 -16.12 16.37 11.49
CA SER A 58 -16.00 16.80 10.10
C SER A 58 -15.54 18.27 10.04
N LYS A 59 -14.58 18.55 9.16
CA LYS A 59 -13.95 19.87 8.99
C LYS A 59 -13.29 20.47 10.25
N ALA A 60 -13.16 19.71 11.35
CA ALA A 60 -12.50 20.18 12.55
C ALA A 60 -11.00 20.42 12.30
N ASN A 61 -10.42 21.36 13.03
CA ASN A 61 -9.01 21.67 12.99
C ASN A 61 -8.28 21.01 14.15
N LEU A 62 -7.67 19.85 13.89
CA LEU A 62 -6.96 18.97 14.83
C LEU A 62 -5.43 19.04 14.62
N VAL A 63 -4.91 20.14 14.07
CA VAL A 63 -3.48 20.27 13.79
C VAL A 63 -2.69 20.25 15.11
N GLY A 64 -1.71 19.35 15.20
CA GLY A 64 -0.88 19.16 16.39
C GLY A 64 -1.63 18.66 17.62
N THR A 65 -2.87 18.19 17.48
CA THR A 65 -3.67 17.65 18.59
C THR A 65 -3.09 16.32 19.07
N ARG A 66 -3.12 16.09 20.39
CA ARG A 66 -2.69 14.82 20.99
C ARG A 66 -3.89 13.90 21.12
N LEU A 67 -3.95 12.84 20.33
CA LEU A 67 -5.02 11.83 20.25
C LEU A 67 -4.50 10.42 20.59
N SER A 68 -3.33 10.29 21.22
CA SER A 68 -2.77 8.97 21.54
C SER A 68 -3.76 8.16 22.37
N GLY A 69 -4.04 6.95 21.90
CA GLY A 69 -4.99 6.01 22.49
C GLY A 69 -6.46 6.47 22.50
N ALA A 70 -6.79 7.59 21.86
CA ALA A 70 -8.17 8.04 21.76
C ALA A 70 -9.02 7.05 20.96
N ASN A 71 -10.29 6.92 21.33
CA ASN A 71 -11.23 6.05 20.63
C ASN A 71 -12.12 6.89 19.70
N LEU A 72 -11.80 6.86 18.41
CA LEU A 72 -12.49 7.52 17.30
C LEU A 72 -13.30 6.52 16.45
N SER A 73 -13.68 5.37 17.03
CA SER A 73 -14.42 4.35 16.28
C SER A 73 -15.71 4.92 15.69
N GLN A 74 -15.92 4.71 14.39
CA GLN A 74 -17.07 5.23 13.63
C GLN A 74 -17.24 6.76 13.69
N ALA A 75 -16.20 7.52 14.06
CA ALA A 75 -16.24 8.97 14.03
C ALA A 75 -16.26 9.49 12.57
N ASP A 76 -16.91 10.62 12.35
CA ASP A 76 -16.86 11.35 11.09
C ASP A 76 -15.72 12.38 11.16
N LEU A 77 -14.68 12.18 10.36
CA LEU A 77 -13.49 13.03 10.24
C LEU A 77 -13.38 13.58 8.80
N ILE A 78 -14.48 13.63 8.06
CA ILE A 78 -14.49 14.09 6.67
C ILE A 78 -13.91 15.50 6.59
N ASN A 79 -12.91 15.68 5.74
CA ASN A 79 -12.17 16.95 5.55
C ASN A 79 -11.59 17.56 6.84
N ALA A 80 -11.39 16.76 7.89
CA ALA A 80 -10.71 17.22 9.11
C ALA A 80 -9.21 17.48 8.83
N LYS A 81 -8.62 18.42 9.57
CA LYS A 81 -7.20 18.77 9.47
C LYS A 81 -6.43 18.18 10.64
N LEU A 82 -5.71 17.10 10.40
CA LEU A 82 -4.94 16.31 11.38
C LEU A 82 -3.43 16.41 11.14
N ARG A 83 -2.96 17.41 10.39
CA ARG A 83 -1.52 17.58 10.15
C ARG A 83 -0.75 17.64 11.47
N ASP A 84 0.36 16.91 11.57
CA ASP A 84 1.20 16.81 12.77
C ASP A 84 0.48 16.28 14.03
N ALA A 85 -0.72 15.70 13.90
CA ALA A 85 -1.43 15.11 15.05
C ALA A 85 -0.75 13.82 15.55
N ASP A 86 -0.85 13.56 16.85
CA ASP A 86 -0.40 12.32 17.46
C ASP A 86 -1.59 11.36 17.64
N LEU A 87 -1.73 10.39 16.74
CA LEU A 87 -2.73 9.33 16.74
C LEU A 87 -2.11 7.98 17.19
N HIS A 88 -1.00 7.98 17.92
CA HIS A 88 -0.34 6.74 18.35
C HIS A 88 -1.30 5.83 19.12
N GLY A 89 -1.51 4.60 18.62
CA GLY A 89 -2.42 3.62 19.20
C GLY A 89 -3.90 4.03 19.22
N ALA A 90 -4.30 5.08 18.48
CA ALA A 90 -5.69 5.50 18.40
C ALA A 90 -6.56 4.45 17.69
N VAL A 91 -7.82 4.34 18.10
CA VAL A 91 -8.79 3.42 17.52
C VAL A 91 -9.69 4.17 16.54
N LEU A 92 -9.47 3.98 15.24
CA LEU A 92 -10.20 4.58 14.12
C LEU A 92 -11.04 3.51 13.37
N TYR A 93 -11.48 2.46 14.07
CA TYR A 93 -12.26 1.37 13.49
C TYR A 93 -13.51 1.91 12.79
N GLY A 94 -13.62 1.68 11.48
CA GLY A 94 -14.75 2.14 10.67
C GLY A 94 -14.95 3.66 10.66
N ALA A 95 -13.95 4.47 11.03
CA ALA A 95 -14.02 5.92 10.96
C ALA A 95 -14.05 6.40 9.50
N ASP A 96 -14.71 7.53 9.27
CA ASP A 96 -14.78 8.16 7.96
C ASP A 96 -13.77 9.31 7.87
N LEU A 97 -12.66 9.10 7.17
CA LEU A 97 -11.54 10.04 7.05
C LEU A 97 -11.47 10.62 5.63
N ARG A 98 -12.58 10.61 4.88
CA ARG A 98 -12.56 11.04 3.48
C ARG A 98 -12.12 12.48 3.35
N GLY A 99 -11.13 12.72 2.50
CA GLY A 99 -10.57 14.06 2.28
C GLY A 99 -9.83 14.66 3.48
N ALA A 100 -9.60 13.90 4.56
CA ALA A 100 -8.86 14.39 5.71
C ALA A 100 -7.38 14.63 5.36
N ASP A 101 -6.80 15.69 5.92
CA ASP A 101 -5.36 15.96 5.83
C ASP A 101 -4.67 15.44 7.08
N ILE A 102 -3.99 14.30 6.95
CA ILE A 102 -3.28 13.59 8.03
C ILE A 102 -1.77 13.59 7.74
N THR A 103 -1.29 14.58 6.99
CA THR A 103 0.13 14.70 6.64
C THR A 103 1.00 14.82 7.88
N LEU A 104 2.18 14.21 7.87
CA LEU A 104 3.17 14.27 8.96
C LEU A 104 2.69 13.74 10.33
N ALA A 105 1.46 13.22 10.42
CA ALA A 105 0.91 12.71 11.66
C ALA A 105 1.57 11.38 12.07
N THR A 106 1.51 11.07 13.37
CA THR A 106 1.94 9.78 13.89
C THR A 106 0.73 8.87 14.09
N LEU A 107 0.62 7.80 13.31
CA LEU A 107 -0.37 6.73 13.42
C LEU A 107 0.29 5.39 13.81
N LEU A 108 1.44 5.43 14.49
CA LEU A 108 2.14 4.25 14.97
C LEU A 108 1.17 3.35 15.75
N ASP A 109 1.04 2.09 15.33
CA ASP A 109 0.15 1.08 15.92
C ASP A 109 -1.36 1.45 15.96
N ALA A 110 -1.80 2.43 15.17
CA ALA A 110 -3.21 2.82 15.10
C ALA A 110 -4.08 1.73 14.45
N ASN A 111 -5.33 1.62 14.89
CA ASN A 111 -6.31 0.69 14.33
C ASN A 111 -7.22 1.42 13.33
N LEU A 112 -6.99 1.21 12.04
CA LEU A 112 -7.74 1.77 10.90
C LEU A 112 -8.58 0.70 10.19
N ILE A 113 -8.90 -0.41 10.85
CA ILE A 113 -9.67 -1.51 10.24
C ILE A 113 -11.00 -0.96 9.71
N SER A 114 -11.29 -1.28 8.44
CA SER A 114 -12.50 -0.85 7.72
C SER A 114 -12.72 0.67 7.65
N ALA A 115 -11.72 1.49 7.94
CA ALA A 115 -11.82 2.94 7.82
C ALA A 115 -11.98 3.36 6.34
N ASP A 116 -12.74 4.43 6.12
CA ASP A 116 -12.87 5.05 4.80
C ASP A 116 -11.85 6.16 4.64
N LEU A 117 -10.85 5.93 3.80
CA LEU A 117 -9.68 6.77 3.58
C LEU A 117 -9.65 7.30 2.13
N ARG A 118 -10.79 7.33 1.43
CA ARG A 118 -10.84 7.87 0.05
C ARG A 118 -10.44 9.35 0.06
N SER A 119 -9.56 9.75 -0.87
CA SER A 119 -8.96 11.10 -0.92
C SER A 119 -8.23 11.56 0.34
N VAL A 120 -7.88 10.67 1.26
CA VAL A 120 -7.06 11.06 2.40
C VAL A 120 -5.69 11.52 1.93
N ASN A 121 -5.13 12.51 2.61
CA ASN A 121 -3.72 12.88 2.46
C ASN A 121 -2.92 12.38 3.66
N LEU A 122 -2.20 11.27 3.46
CA LEU A 122 -1.28 10.63 4.40
C LEU A 122 0.19 10.91 4.02
N GLY A 123 0.47 11.94 3.22
CA GLY A 123 1.82 12.29 2.79
C GLY A 123 2.79 12.40 3.96
N SER A 124 3.86 11.61 3.92
CA SER A 124 4.89 11.53 4.96
C SER A 124 4.38 11.20 6.38
N ALA A 125 3.18 10.65 6.52
CA ALA A 125 2.67 10.18 7.80
C ALA A 125 3.39 8.90 8.25
N ASN A 126 3.48 8.69 9.57
CA ASN A 126 4.07 7.49 10.16
C ASN A 126 2.97 6.50 10.54
N LEU A 127 2.76 5.48 9.71
CA LEU A 127 1.80 4.38 9.90
C LEU A 127 2.50 3.06 10.28
N ARG A 128 3.73 3.10 10.82
CA ARG A 128 4.46 1.88 11.18
C ARG A 128 3.61 1.01 12.11
N GLY A 129 3.50 -0.29 11.82
CA GLY A 129 2.71 -1.23 12.61
C GLY A 129 1.18 -0.98 12.64
N ALA A 130 0.67 0.02 11.92
CA ALA A 130 -0.76 0.31 11.89
C ALA A 130 -1.55 -0.83 11.23
N CYS A 131 -2.80 -1.00 11.65
CA CYS A 131 -3.69 -2.03 11.13
C CYS A 131 -4.74 -1.40 10.19
N LEU A 132 -4.55 -1.53 8.88
CA LEU A 132 -5.42 -1.00 7.82
C LEU A 132 -6.25 -2.11 7.14
N ARG A 133 -6.51 -3.23 7.81
CA ARG A 133 -7.21 -4.37 7.20
C ARG A 133 -8.57 -3.95 6.67
N GLY A 134 -8.83 -4.26 5.39
CA GLY A 134 -10.09 -3.91 4.72
C GLY A 134 -10.35 -2.40 4.60
N ALA A 135 -9.38 -1.53 4.89
CA ALA A 135 -9.54 -0.09 4.74
C ALA A 135 -9.75 0.28 3.27
N ASN A 136 -10.52 1.33 3.03
CA ASN A 136 -10.91 1.76 1.69
C ASN A 136 -10.16 3.04 1.29
N LEU A 137 -9.12 2.92 0.47
CA LEU A 137 -8.31 4.02 -0.08
C LEU A 137 -8.51 4.19 -1.60
N ARG A 138 -9.55 3.57 -2.17
CA ARG A 138 -9.72 3.49 -3.63
C ARG A 138 -9.91 4.88 -4.23
N TYR A 139 -9.29 5.10 -5.38
CA TYR A 139 -9.55 6.24 -6.22
C TYR A 139 -10.96 6.18 -6.81
N GLU A 140 -11.68 7.31 -6.77
CA GLU A 140 -13.00 7.45 -7.38
C GLU A 140 -12.96 8.56 -8.42
N LYS A 141 -12.66 8.16 -9.67
CA LYS A 141 -12.40 8.99 -10.86
C LYS A 141 -13.33 10.19 -11.11
N ARG A 142 -14.54 10.19 -10.55
CA ARG A 142 -15.55 11.24 -10.75
C ARG A 142 -15.79 12.16 -9.56
N CYS A 143 -15.20 11.87 -8.40
CA CYS A 143 -15.56 12.54 -7.17
C CYS A 143 -14.36 13.09 -6.41
N TYR A 144 -13.18 12.50 -6.60
CA TYR A 144 -12.14 12.49 -5.57
C TYR A 144 -10.76 12.33 -6.22
N GLU A 145 -9.74 13.00 -5.68
CA GLU A 145 -8.33 12.66 -5.95
C GLU A 145 -7.99 11.31 -5.29
N GLY A 146 -7.01 10.58 -5.81
CA GLY A 146 -6.56 9.31 -5.21
C GLY A 146 -6.05 9.53 -3.80
N ALA A 147 -6.12 8.51 -2.94
CA ALA A 147 -5.46 8.59 -1.64
C ALA A 147 -3.96 8.85 -1.84
N ASN A 148 -3.43 9.84 -1.14
CA ASN A 148 -2.02 10.23 -1.22
C ASN A 148 -1.27 9.65 -0.02
N LEU A 149 -0.38 8.70 -0.26
CA LEU A 149 0.51 8.09 0.73
C LEU A 149 1.99 8.33 0.37
N ARG A 150 2.29 9.38 -0.41
CA ARG A 150 3.64 9.67 -0.87
C ARG A 150 4.60 9.81 0.31
N GLY A 151 5.67 9.03 0.30
CA GLY A 151 6.68 9.04 1.37
C GLY A 151 6.17 8.61 2.75
N ALA A 152 4.99 7.99 2.85
CA ALA A 152 4.48 7.49 4.13
C ALA A 152 5.32 6.29 4.61
N ASP A 153 5.50 6.19 5.93
CA ASP A 153 6.15 5.04 6.58
C ASP A 153 5.08 4.01 6.97
N LEU A 154 4.95 2.94 6.19
CA LEU A 154 4.02 1.83 6.37
C LEU A 154 4.76 0.55 6.79
N ARG A 155 5.97 0.66 7.34
CA ARG A 155 6.77 -0.51 7.71
C ARG A 155 6.02 -1.39 8.70
N ASN A 156 6.02 -2.70 8.46
CA ASN A 156 5.28 -3.69 9.27
C ASN A 156 3.77 -3.42 9.40
N ALA A 157 3.17 -2.54 8.59
CA ALA A 157 1.74 -2.29 8.63
C ALA A 157 0.96 -3.51 8.09
N ASP A 158 -0.26 -3.70 8.60
CA ASP A 158 -1.16 -4.76 8.16
C ASP A 158 -2.24 -4.18 7.23
N LEU A 159 -2.05 -4.33 5.93
CA LEU A 159 -2.94 -3.84 4.86
C LEU A 159 -3.78 -4.96 4.24
N ARG A 160 -3.95 -6.10 4.92
CA ARG A 160 -4.65 -7.26 4.34
C ARG A 160 -6.05 -6.90 3.86
N GLY A 161 -6.32 -7.23 2.59
CA GLY A 161 -7.61 -6.97 1.94
C GLY A 161 -7.96 -5.48 1.79
N ALA A 162 -7.03 -4.54 2.07
CA ALA A 162 -7.26 -3.12 1.84
C ALA A 162 -7.40 -2.83 0.34
N ASN A 163 -8.16 -1.77 0.02
CA ASN A 163 -8.36 -1.33 -1.35
C ASN A 163 -7.60 -0.03 -1.60
N LEU A 164 -6.44 -0.11 -2.24
CA LEU A 164 -5.56 0.98 -2.64
C LEU A 164 -5.58 1.24 -4.15
N ASN A 165 -6.68 0.90 -4.84
CA ASN A 165 -6.76 1.10 -6.29
C ASN A 165 -6.52 2.58 -6.63
N GLY A 166 -5.57 2.85 -7.53
CA GLY A 166 -5.22 4.21 -7.96
C GLY A 166 -4.62 5.11 -6.88
N ALA A 167 -4.21 4.57 -5.73
CA ALA A 167 -3.54 5.35 -4.69
C ALA A 167 -2.10 5.73 -5.13
N ASP A 168 -1.61 6.87 -4.64
CA ASP A 168 -0.22 7.29 -4.84
C ASP A 168 0.63 6.93 -3.62
N LEU A 169 1.44 5.88 -3.77
CA LEU A 169 2.43 5.39 -2.81
C LEU A 169 3.88 5.70 -3.26
N THR A 170 4.08 6.70 -4.12
CA THR A 170 5.42 7.08 -4.57
C THR A 170 6.35 7.29 -3.37
N LYS A 171 7.50 6.62 -3.34
CA LYS A 171 8.49 6.69 -2.25
C LYS A 171 8.00 6.24 -0.86
N ALA A 172 6.85 5.58 -0.78
CA ALA A 172 6.39 5.02 0.49
C ALA A 172 7.31 3.87 0.95
N ASP A 173 7.48 3.75 2.27
CA ASP A 173 8.23 2.65 2.88
C ASP A 173 7.27 1.58 3.40
N LEU A 174 7.16 0.47 2.67
CA LEU A 174 6.32 -0.69 2.94
C LEU A 174 7.16 -1.91 3.37
N GLN A 175 8.38 -1.69 3.88
CA GLN A 175 9.24 -2.80 4.29
C GLN A 175 8.53 -3.72 5.29
N CYS A 176 8.55 -5.03 5.01
CA CYS A 176 7.90 -6.07 5.81
C CYS A 176 6.39 -5.87 6.07
N ALA A 177 5.72 -5.01 5.30
CA ALA A 177 4.27 -4.82 5.40
C ALA A 177 3.52 -6.07 4.89
N ASN A 178 2.34 -6.30 5.44
CA ASN A 178 1.45 -7.37 5.00
C ASN A 178 0.38 -6.82 4.07
N LEU A 179 0.51 -7.09 2.77
CA LEU A 179 -0.40 -6.73 1.69
C LEU A 179 -1.10 -7.97 1.08
N THR A 180 -1.28 -9.05 1.85
CA THR A 180 -2.04 -10.21 1.36
C THR A 180 -3.45 -9.79 0.94
N GLU A 181 -3.86 -10.22 -0.26
CA GLU A 181 -5.18 -9.91 -0.85
C GLU A 181 -5.49 -8.42 -1.05
N THR A 182 -4.50 -7.53 -0.92
CA THR A 182 -4.66 -6.11 -1.16
C THR A 182 -4.92 -5.82 -2.63
N SER A 183 -5.81 -4.87 -2.92
CA SER A 183 -6.03 -4.37 -4.28
C SER A 183 -5.22 -3.10 -4.50
N LEU A 184 -4.22 -3.17 -5.38
CA LEU A 184 -3.30 -2.10 -5.80
C LEU A 184 -3.44 -1.81 -7.31
N ARG A 185 -4.62 -2.05 -7.89
CA ARG A 185 -4.82 -1.85 -9.34
C ARG A 185 -4.61 -0.39 -9.68
N GLU A 186 -3.87 -0.11 -10.75
CA GLU A 186 -3.54 1.25 -11.20
C GLU A 186 -2.82 2.11 -10.12
N ALA A 187 -2.36 1.52 -9.02
CA ALA A 187 -1.66 2.25 -7.97
C ALA A 187 -0.26 2.67 -8.44
N ASN A 188 0.21 3.82 -7.96
CA ASN A 188 1.57 4.29 -8.20
C ASN A 188 2.47 3.96 -7.01
N LEU A 189 3.40 3.03 -7.20
CA LEU A 189 4.44 2.62 -6.25
C LEU A 189 5.84 2.96 -6.77
N THR A 190 5.99 3.98 -7.62
CA THR A 190 7.31 4.41 -8.11
C THR A 190 8.26 4.70 -6.93
N GLU A 191 9.47 4.16 -7.01
CA GLU A 191 10.51 4.30 -5.97
C GLU A 191 10.08 3.83 -4.56
N ALA A 192 9.00 3.03 -4.43
CA ALA A 192 8.56 2.51 -3.13
C ALA A 192 9.47 1.38 -2.64
N ASN A 193 9.67 1.30 -1.32
CA ASN A 193 10.40 0.21 -0.68
C ASN A 193 9.42 -0.87 -0.20
N LEU A 194 9.35 -2.00 -0.87
CA LEU A 194 8.54 -3.18 -0.54
C LEU A 194 9.43 -4.37 -0.11
N MET A 195 10.64 -4.11 0.36
CA MET A 195 11.57 -5.17 0.74
C MET A 195 10.96 -6.07 1.82
N GLY A 196 10.96 -7.38 1.58
CA GLY A 196 10.39 -8.37 2.48
C GLY A 196 8.88 -8.28 2.69
N ALA A 197 8.17 -7.46 1.90
CA ALA A 197 6.71 -7.34 2.02
C ALA A 197 6.00 -8.62 1.57
N ILE A 198 4.83 -8.90 2.17
CA ILE A 198 4.00 -10.06 1.84
C ILE A 198 2.86 -9.59 0.96
N LEU A 199 2.87 -9.95 -0.32
CA LEU A 199 1.91 -9.54 -1.36
C LEU A 199 1.16 -10.75 -1.94
N GLN A 200 1.04 -11.83 -1.18
CA GLN A 200 0.37 -13.05 -1.63
C GLN A 200 -1.07 -12.75 -2.09
N ASN A 201 -1.48 -13.28 -3.24
CA ASN A 201 -2.82 -13.09 -3.82
C ASN A 201 -3.23 -11.62 -4.05
N SER A 202 -2.30 -10.67 -4.02
CA SER A 202 -2.59 -9.26 -4.25
C SER A 202 -2.88 -8.95 -5.73
N PHE A 203 -3.56 -7.84 -5.98
CA PHE A 203 -3.93 -7.38 -7.32
C PHE A 203 -3.18 -6.11 -7.69
N LEU A 204 -2.18 -6.21 -8.55
CA LEU A 204 -1.36 -5.12 -9.08
C LEU A 204 -1.56 -4.90 -10.59
N THR A 205 -2.69 -5.31 -11.15
CA THR A 205 -3.00 -5.07 -12.57
C THR A 205 -2.88 -3.58 -12.89
N ASP A 206 -2.13 -3.24 -13.94
CA ASP A 206 -1.83 -1.86 -14.36
C ASP A 206 -1.09 -0.99 -13.32
N ALA A 207 -0.54 -1.56 -12.24
CA ALA A 207 0.21 -0.81 -11.25
C ALA A 207 1.56 -0.32 -11.81
N VAL A 208 2.05 0.82 -11.30
CA VAL A 208 3.35 1.39 -11.64
C VAL A 208 4.31 1.14 -10.49
N LEU A 209 5.34 0.32 -10.69
CA LEU A 209 6.39 -0.01 -9.71
C LEU A 209 7.78 0.33 -10.26
N VAL A 210 7.89 1.39 -11.07
CA VAL A 210 9.15 1.83 -11.65
C VAL A 210 10.16 2.13 -10.53
N GLU A 211 11.36 1.56 -10.61
CA GLU A 211 12.43 1.71 -9.61
C GLU A 211 12.05 1.28 -8.17
N ALA A 212 10.96 0.54 -7.98
CA ALA A 212 10.59 0.00 -6.67
C ALA A 212 11.54 -1.12 -6.22
N ASP A 213 11.75 -1.25 -4.91
CA ASP A 213 12.51 -2.36 -4.33
C ASP A 213 11.55 -3.41 -3.74
N LEU A 214 11.41 -4.56 -4.40
CA LEU A 214 10.66 -5.73 -3.91
C LEU A 214 11.59 -6.89 -3.55
N SER A 215 12.85 -6.61 -3.19
CA SER A 215 13.79 -7.64 -2.77
C SER A 215 13.22 -8.47 -1.63
N GLN A 216 13.33 -9.80 -1.73
CA GLN A 216 12.81 -10.76 -0.73
C GLN A 216 11.29 -10.72 -0.48
N ALA A 217 10.53 -9.97 -1.29
CA ALA A 217 9.08 -9.95 -1.15
C ALA A 217 8.44 -11.28 -1.60
N ASP A 218 7.26 -11.58 -1.07
CA ASP A 218 6.46 -12.74 -1.47
C ASP A 218 5.24 -12.30 -2.27
N LEU A 219 5.30 -12.46 -3.58
CA LEU A 219 4.24 -12.21 -4.55
C LEU A 219 3.60 -13.50 -5.08
N THR A 220 3.62 -14.59 -4.29
CA THR A 220 2.96 -15.85 -4.68
C THR A 220 1.50 -15.59 -5.10
N ASN A 221 1.11 -16.11 -6.27
CA ASN A 221 -0.23 -15.93 -6.87
C ASN A 221 -0.66 -14.48 -7.22
N ALA A 222 0.21 -13.48 -7.05
CA ALA A 222 -0.12 -12.09 -7.31
C ALA A 222 -0.47 -11.84 -8.79
N LYS A 223 -1.34 -10.86 -9.03
CA LYS A 223 -1.83 -10.46 -10.36
C LYS A 223 -1.14 -9.17 -10.79
N LEU A 224 -0.11 -9.26 -11.63
CA LEU A 224 0.70 -8.14 -12.14
C LEU A 224 0.49 -7.93 -13.65
N GLU A 225 -0.69 -8.25 -14.19
CA GLU A 225 -0.92 -8.08 -15.63
C GLU A 225 -0.75 -6.61 -16.02
N ARG A 226 0.04 -6.36 -17.07
CA ARG A 226 0.35 -5.01 -17.57
C ARG A 226 0.98 -4.06 -16.53
N ALA A 227 1.45 -4.58 -15.40
CA ALA A 227 2.18 -3.76 -14.44
C ALA A 227 3.50 -3.27 -15.04
N ASN A 228 3.91 -2.05 -14.69
CA ASN A 228 5.18 -1.49 -15.11
C ASN A 228 6.20 -1.59 -13.97
N LEU A 229 7.16 -2.49 -14.08
CA LEU A 229 8.24 -2.68 -13.11
C LEU A 229 9.59 -2.22 -13.68
N THR A 230 9.62 -1.31 -14.66
CA THR A 230 10.89 -0.86 -15.28
C THR A 230 11.92 -0.48 -14.22
N GLU A 231 13.13 -1.04 -14.33
CA GLU A 231 14.26 -0.79 -13.41
C GLU A 231 14.00 -1.14 -11.93
N ALA A 232 12.93 -1.88 -11.61
CA ALA A 232 12.67 -2.37 -10.26
C ALA A 232 13.69 -3.45 -9.83
N THR A 233 13.92 -3.54 -8.52
CA THR A 233 14.76 -4.58 -7.92
C THR A 233 13.88 -5.67 -7.31
N LEU A 234 14.03 -6.91 -7.78
CA LEU A 234 13.26 -8.09 -7.37
C LEU A 234 14.21 -9.26 -7.02
N LYS A 235 15.31 -8.97 -6.32
CA LYS A 235 16.28 -9.99 -5.92
C LYS A 235 15.69 -10.92 -4.88
N ASN A 236 15.88 -12.23 -5.05
CA ASN A 236 15.35 -13.25 -4.15
C ASN A 236 13.82 -13.15 -3.93
N VAL A 237 13.08 -12.54 -4.85
CA VAL A 237 11.62 -12.44 -4.75
C VAL A 237 10.98 -13.80 -4.99
N ASN A 238 9.86 -14.08 -4.35
CA ASN A 238 9.00 -15.22 -4.70
C ASN A 238 7.82 -14.75 -5.56
N LEU A 239 7.77 -15.20 -6.80
CA LEU A 239 6.73 -14.96 -7.81
C LEU A 239 6.10 -16.27 -8.29
N THR A 240 6.13 -17.31 -7.45
CA THR A 240 5.50 -18.60 -7.77
C THR A 240 4.04 -18.40 -8.15
N GLU A 241 3.62 -18.94 -9.30
CA GLU A 241 2.26 -18.81 -9.85
C GLU A 241 1.77 -17.37 -10.10
N ALA A 242 2.65 -16.36 -10.03
CA ALA A 242 2.29 -14.99 -10.31
C ALA A 242 1.94 -14.78 -11.79
N ASN A 243 1.00 -13.87 -12.07
CA ASN A 243 0.63 -13.50 -13.43
C ASN A 243 1.26 -12.16 -13.83
N LEU A 244 2.30 -12.20 -14.64
CA LEU A 244 3.01 -11.05 -15.22
C LEU A 244 2.72 -10.90 -16.73
N THR A 245 1.56 -11.39 -17.20
CA THR A 245 1.19 -11.29 -18.62
C THR A 245 1.21 -9.83 -19.07
N GLN A 246 1.92 -9.54 -20.17
CA GLN A 246 2.10 -8.18 -20.71
C GLN A 246 2.75 -7.17 -19.74
N ALA A 247 3.41 -7.62 -18.66
CA ALA A 247 4.12 -6.71 -17.77
C ALA A 247 5.35 -6.10 -18.45
N ILE A 248 5.66 -4.85 -18.12
CA ILE A 248 6.88 -4.16 -18.56
C ILE A 248 7.96 -4.43 -17.52
N LEU A 249 8.94 -5.24 -17.87
CA LEU A 249 9.99 -5.76 -16.98
C LEU A 249 11.40 -5.36 -17.47
N SER A 250 11.48 -4.28 -18.26
CA SER A 250 12.73 -3.85 -18.87
C SER A 250 13.74 -3.44 -17.78
N LYS A 251 14.97 -3.99 -17.88
CA LYS A 251 16.08 -3.78 -16.94
C LYS A 251 15.78 -4.17 -15.47
N VAL A 252 14.76 -4.98 -15.23
CA VAL A 252 14.46 -5.49 -13.89
C VAL A 252 15.56 -6.40 -13.38
N ASN A 253 15.80 -6.37 -12.06
CA ASN A 253 16.74 -7.28 -11.40
C ASN A 253 16.03 -8.44 -10.69
N PHE A 254 15.90 -9.58 -11.34
CA PHE A 254 15.34 -10.84 -10.82
C PHE A 254 16.39 -11.83 -10.31
N ALA A 255 17.61 -11.39 -9.98
CA ALA A 255 18.66 -12.33 -9.55
C ALA A 255 18.17 -13.20 -8.39
N TYR A 256 18.30 -14.52 -8.54
CA TYR A 256 17.85 -15.53 -7.57
C TYR A 256 16.34 -15.54 -7.26
N ALA A 257 15.50 -14.93 -8.11
CA ALA A 257 14.06 -14.97 -7.94
C ALA A 257 13.51 -16.39 -8.18
N VAL A 258 12.43 -16.72 -7.48
CA VAL A 258 11.66 -17.97 -7.70
C VAL A 258 10.39 -17.62 -8.47
N MET A 259 10.29 -18.07 -9.71
CA MET A 259 9.20 -17.74 -10.64
C MET A 259 8.54 -19.02 -11.20
N ARG A 260 8.48 -20.07 -10.37
CA ARG A 260 7.91 -21.37 -10.76
C ARG A 260 6.46 -21.21 -11.20
N ARG A 261 6.10 -21.78 -12.35
CA ARG A 261 4.74 -21.72 -12.91
C ARG A 261 4.22 -20.27 -13.09
N ALA A 262 5.10 -19.27 -13.12
CA ALA A 262 4.72 -17.89 -13.39
C ALA A 262 4.27 -17.72 -14.85
N ARG A 263 3.34 -16.78 -15.08
CA ARG A 263 2.84 -16.45 -16.42
C ARG A 263 3.45 -15.14 -16.89
N LEU A 264 4.37 -15.21 -17.83
CA LEU A 264 5.11 -14.08 -18.41
C LEU A 264 4.81 -13.91 -19.92
N ASN A 265 3.67 -14.41 -20.38
CA ASN A 265 3.30 -14.31 -21.79
C ASN A 265 3.29 -12.84 -22.23
N ARG A 266 3.96 -12.54 -23.33
CA ARG A 266 4.11 -11.18 -23.90
C ARG A 266 4.74 -10.16 -22.94
N ALA A 267 5.45 -10.59 -21.89
CA ALA A 267 6.15 -9.69 -21.00
C ALA A 267 7.41 -9.12 -21.67
N GLU A 268 7.75 -7.87 -21.34
CA GLU A 268 8.93 -7.19 -21.88
C GLU A 268 10.11 -7.29 -20.90
N LEU A 269 10.98 -8.29 -21.06
CA LEU A 269 12.13 -8.57 -20.20
C LEU A 269 13.45 -8.04 -20.80
N SER A 270 13.38 -7.00 -21.64
CA SER A 270 14.57 -6.50 -22.33
C SER A 270 15.63 -6.04 -21.32
N ARG A 271 16.87 -6.53 -21.47
CA ARG A 271 18.00 -6.25 -20.56
C ARG A 271 17.75 -6.61 -19.08
N ALA A 272 16.76 -7.44 -18.78
CA ALA A 272 16.52 -7.90 -17.41
C ALA A 272 17.67 -8.81 -16.93
N ASN A 273 18.00 -8.71 -15.64
CA ASN A 273 18.92 -9.63 -14.97
C ASN A 273 18.13 -10.79 -14.37
N LEU A 274 18.22 -11.96 -14.97
CA LEU A 274 17.57 -13.22 -14.60
C LEU A 274 18.61 -14.27 -14.15
N HIS A 275 19.79 -13.83 -13.69
CA HIS A 275 20.84 -14.72 -13.23
C HIS A 275 20.36 -15.60 -12.06
N HIS A 276 20.55 -16.91 -12.17
CA HIS A 276 20.07 -17.91 -11.19
C HIS A 276 18.55 -17.90 -10.92
N VAL A 277 17.73 -17.32 -11.80
CA VAL A 277 16.26 -17.37 -11.64
C VAL A 277 15.76 -18.81 -11.78
N ASP A 278 14.74 -19.17 -11.00
CA ASP A 278 13.99 -20.42 -11.17
C ASP A 278 12.68 -20.17 -11.93
N LEU A 279 12.68 -20.49 -13.21
CA LEU A 279 11.55 -20.41 -14.14
C LEU A 279 10.94 -21.79 -14.44
N THR A 280 11.11 -22.77 -13.54
CA THR A 280 10.56 -24.12 -13.74
C THR A 280 9.05 -24.05 -14.05
N GLU A 281 8.64 -24.68 -15.15
CA GLU A 281 7.26 -24.71 -15.64
C GLU A 281 6.62 -23.32 -15.91
N ALA A 282 7.43 -22.26 -16.00
CA ALA A 282 6.93 -20.94 -16.33
C ALA A 282 6.51 -20.84 -17.80
N THR A 283 5.56 -19.95 -18.10
CA THR A 283 5.13 -19.67 -19.47
C THR A 283 5.65 -18.30 -19.91
N LEU A 284 6.42 -18.27 -20.99
CA LEU A 284 7.07 -17.09 -21.57
C LEU A 284 6.69 -16.95 -23.06
N ILE A 285 5.47 -17.33 -23.42
CA ILE A 285 5.02 -17.34 -24.82
C ILE A 285 5.02 -15.90 -25.35
N GLU A 286 5.67 -15.68 -26.50
CA GLU A 286 5.81 -14.35 -27.12
C GLU A 286 6.47 -13.31 -26.19
N ALA A 287 7.24 -13.72 -25.17
CA ALA A 287 7.97 -12.80 -24.29
C ALA A 287 9.21 -12.22 -24.99
N TYR A 288 9.59 -10.99 -24.65
CA TYR A 288 10.75 -10.29 -25.22
C TYR A 288 11.92 -10.32 -24.25
N LEU A 289 12.92 -11.18 -24.49
CA LEU A 289 14.10 -11.35 -23.63
C LEU A 289 15.37 -10.79 -24.28
N GLY A 290 15.24 -9.80 -25.17
CA GLY A 290 16.36 -9.19 -25.87
C GLY A 290 17.42 -8.67 -24.90
N ARG A 291 18.67 -9.15 -25.06
CA ARG A 291 19.83 -8.82 -24.19
C ARG A 291 19.63 -9.14 -22.70
N ALA A 292 18.69 -10.03 -22.34
CA ALA A 292 18.52 -10.46 -20.96
C ALA A 292 19.68 -11.37 -20.50
N ASP A 293 20.01 -11.34 -19.22
CA ASP A 293 21.01 -12.21 -18.60
C ASP A 293 20.33 -13.39 -17.90
N LEU A 294 20.33 -14.56 -18.53
CA LEU A 294 19.76 -15.81 -18.01
C LEU A 294 20.84 -16.78 -17.54
N ARG A 295 22.03 -16.29 -17.19
CA ARG A 295 23.12 -17.18 -16.75
C ARG A 295 22.70 -18.02 -15.55
N ASN A 296 22.94 -19.32 -15.64
CA ASN A 296 22.58 -20.29 -14.60
C ASN A 296 21.07 -20.30 -14.23
N ALA A 297 20.19 -19.78 -15.08
CA ALA A 297 18.75 -19.85 -14.88
C ALA A 297 18.26 -21.31 -15.01
N ASN A 298 17.27 -21.67 -14.22
CA ASN A 298 16.56 -22.94 -14.37
C ASN A 298 15.27 -22.72 -15.18
N LEU A 299 15.23 -23.22 -16.41
CA LEU A 299 14.10 -23.14 -17.34
C LEU A 299 13.48 -24.54 -17.57
N THR A 300 13.66 -25.48 -16.62
CA THR A 300 13.13 -26.83 -16.76
C THR A 300 11.63 -26.80 -17.04
N ASN A 301 11.20 -27.47 -18.12
CA ASN A 301 9.80 -27.49 -18.59
C ASN A 301 9.16 -26.10 -18.84
N ALA A 302 9.96 -25.05 -18.98
CA ALA A 302 9.44 -23.72 -19.31
C ALA A 302 8.97 -23.66 -20.77
N ASN A 303 7.94 -22.86 -21.06
CA ASN A 303 7.43 -22.68 -22.41
C ASN A 303 7.88 -21.33 -22.99
N LEU A 304 8.88 -21.34 -23.87
CA LEU A 304 9.43 -20.17 -24.57
C LEU A 304 8.91 -20.04 -26.01
N ALA A 305 7.79 -20.68 -26.37
CA ALA A 305 7.28 -20.64 -27.74
C ALA A 305 7.15 -19.20 -28.25
N LYS A 306 7.77 -18.91 -29.40
CA LYS A 306 7.84 -17.58 -30.03
C LYS A 306 8.48 -16.48 -29.18
N ALA A 307 9.18 -16.81 -28.11
CA ALA A 307 9.92 -15.82 -27.32
C ALA A 307 11.10 -15.25 -28.12
N GLU A 308 11.39 -13.96 -27.96
CA GLU A 308 12.54 -13.33 -28.60
C GLU A 308 13.77 -13.37 -27.68
N LEU A 309 14.77 -14.20 -28.04
CA LEU A 309 16.01 -14.38 -27.27
C LEU A 309 17.21 -13.64 -27.89
N SER A 310 16.96 -12.63 -28.73
CA SER A 310 17.99 -11.86 -29.44
C SER A 310 19.08 -11.34 -28.49
N SER A 311 20.30 -11.90 -28.60
CA SER A 311 21.46 -11.57 -27.74
C SER A 311 21.27 -11.85 -26.24
N ALA A 312 20.33 -12.72 -25.86
CA ALA A 312 20.21 -13.18 -24.48
C ALA A 312 21.40 -14.07 -24.08
N ASN A 313 21.87 -13.97 -22.84
CA ASN A 313 22.96 -14.81 -22.33
C ASN A 313 22.40 -16.01 -21.57
N LEU A 314 22.48 -17.20 -22.16
CA LEU A 314 21.99 -18.47 -21.60
C LEU A 314 23.12 -19.35 -21.01
N THR A 315 24.31 -18.79 -20.76
CA THR A 315 25.45 -19.58 -20.28
C THR A 315 25.11 -20.29 -18.97
N GLY A 316 25.18 -21.63 -18.96
CA GLY A 316 24.86 -22.46 -17.80
C GLY A 316 23.37 -22.58 -17.48
N ALA A 317 22.47 -22.08 -18.32
CA ALA A 317 21.04 -22.25 -18.12
C ALA A 317 20.61 -23.71 -18.33
N ASN A 318 19.73 -24.22 -17.48
CA ASN A 318 19.12 -25.54 -17.63
C ASN A 318 17.83 -25.43 -18.44
N LEU A 319 17.79 -26.01 -19.64
CA LEU A 319 16.66 -25.97 -20.56
C LEU A 319 15.93 -27.32 -20.67
N GLN A 320 16.21 -28.29 -19.80
CA GLN A 320 15.63 -29.63 -19.93
C GLN A 320 14.10 -29.61 -20.00
N GLY A 321 13.54 -30.21 -21.05
CA GLY A 321 12.10 -30.26 -21.30
C GLY A 321 11.46 -28.91 -21.71
N ALA A 322 12.24 -27.84 -21.87
CA ALA A 322 11.70 -26.54 -22.25
C ALA A 322 11.22 -26.56 -23.71
N THR A 323 10.08 -25.90 -23.98
CA THR A 323 9.67 -25.58 -25.35
C THR A 323 10.46 -24.35 -25.82
N LEU A 324 11.23 -24.49 -26.90
CA LEU A 324 12.06 -23.44 -27.48
C LEU A 324 11.25 -22.45 -28.34
N PRO A 325 11.82 -21.31 -28.76
CA PRO A 325 11.12 -20.31 -29.57
C PRO A 325 10.50 -20.83 -30.87
N ASP A 326 11.12 -21.82 -31.50
CA ASP A 326 10.62 -22.45 -32.73
C ASP A 326 9.52 -23.50 -32.48
N GLY A 327 9.19 -23.78 -31.22
CA GLY A 327 8.20 -24.75 -30.79
C GLY A 327 8.74 -26.17 -30.57
N SER A 328 10.02 -26.42 -30.81
CA SER A 328 10.66 -27.70 -30.47
C SER A 328 10.86 -27.86 -28.96
N THR A 329 11.03 -29.09 -28.48
CA THR A 329 11.36 -29.37 -27.06
C THR A 329 12.85 -29.65 -26.94
N TYR A 330 13.50 -29.03 -25.95
CA TYR A 330 14.90 -29.31 -25.61
C TYR A 330 14.99 -30.58 -24.76
N GLU A 331 15.78 -31.55 -25.20
CA GLU A 331 15.97 -32.86 -24.53
C GLU A 331 16.82 -32.78 -23.25
#